data_AF-A0A1J5E4A8-F1
#
_entry.id   AF-A0A1J5E4A8-F1
#
_cell.length_a   1.000
_cell.length_b   1.000
_cell.length_c   1.000
_cell.angle_alpha   90.00
_cell.angle_beta   90.00
_cell.angle_gamma   90.00
#
_symmetry.space_group_name_H-M   'P 1'
#
loop_
_entity.id
_entity.type
_entity.pdbx_description
1 polymer ?
#
loop_
_entity_poly.entity_id
_entity_poly.type
_entity_poly.pdbx_seq_one_letter_code
_entity_poly.pdbx_strand_id
1 'polypeptide(L)'
;MSEFVPKIMAFYCSNCATSAAKVSHGMSKTMPSNVHMIHVPCTGRIETLHLLKPFEEGADGVYVAGCQHDSCQYIGGIAKAEKRVLQVKKILEQLGIDPGRIEVFSLSAALGYRFVDIAWEMTEKIRRMGPASMSVNP
;
A
#
# COMPACT_ATOMS: atom_id res chain seq x y z
N MET A 1 -28.38 3.59 -3.07
CA MET A 1 -27.10 3.64 -3.81
C MET A 1 -26.06 3.01 -2.89
N SER A 2 -25.51 1.85 -3.25
CA SER A 2 -24.46 1.21 -2.44
C SER A 2 -23.26 2.15 -2.35
N GLU A 3 -22.83 2.48 -1.13
CA GLU A 3 -21.63 3.26 -0.90
C GLU A 3 -20.42 2.52 -1.49
N PHE A 4 -19.60 3.20 -2.29
CA PHE A 4 -18.42 2.59 -2.91
C PHE A 4 -17.39 2.23 -1.84
N VAL A 5 -17.10 0.94 -1.73
CA VAL A 5 -16.07 0.40 -0.82
C VAL A 5 -14.86 -0.01 -1.66
N PRO A 6 -13.73 0.73 -1.61
CA PRO A 6 -12.59 0.48 -2.47
C PRO A 6 -11.83 -0.77 -2.04
N LYS A 7 -11.41 -1.60 -3.01
CA LYS A 7 -10.55 -2.77 -2.76
C LYS A 7 -9.09 -2.34 -2.73
N ILE A 8 -8.44 -2.48 -1.58
CA ILE A 8 -7.06 -1.99 -1.40
C ILE A 8 -6.13 -3.13 -1.04
N MET A 9 -5.00 -3.22 -1.75
CA MET A 9 -3.93 -4.17 -1.44
C MET A 9 -2.75 -3.44 -0.78
N ALA A 10 -2.28 -3.96 0.34
CA ALA A 10 -1.22 -3.37 1.14
C ALA A 10 -0.04 -4.33 1.28
N PHE A 11 1.14 -3.95 0.81
CA PHE A 11 2.37 -4.70 1.09
C PHE A 11 3.08 -4.09 2.29
N TYR A 12 3.48 -4.89 3.27
CA TYR A 12 4.17 -4.37 4.46
C TYR A 12 5.32 -5.28 4.91
N CYS A 13 6.41 -4.67 5.40
CA CYS A 13 7.56 -5.44 5.88
C CYS A 13 7.39 -5.97 7.32
N SER A 14 8.17 -6.98 7.70
CA SER A 14 8.16 -7.56 9.06
C SER A 14 8.42 -6.52 10.16
N ASN A 15 9.29 -5.54 9.90
CA ASN A 15 9.56 -4.49 10.88
C ASN A 15 8.34 -3.58 11.11
N CYS A 16 7.56 -3.35 10.05
CA CYS A 16 6.28 -2.65 10.13
C CYS A 16 5.21 -3.52 10.82
N ALA A 17 5.23 -4.84 10.62
CA ALA A 17 4.31 -5.79 11.27
C ALA A 17 4.39 -5.72 12.80
N THR A 18 5.60 -5.64 13.35
CA THR A 18 5.82 -5.48 14.80
C THR A 18 5.23 -4.17 15.33
N SER A 19 5.28 -3.11 14.52
CA SER A 19 4.74 -1.79 14.86
C SER A 19 3.21 -1.80 14.85
N ALA A 20 2.62 -2.44 13.83
CA ALA A 20 1.17 -2.64 13.73
C ALA A 20 0.63 -3.51 14.90
N ALA A 21 1.36 -4.57 15.27
CA ALA A 21 0.99 -5.44 16.39
C ALA A 21 1.01 -4.70 17.75
N LYS A 22 1.95 -3.77 17.97
CA LYS A 22 1.97 -2.96 19.20
C LYS A 22 0.76 -2.04 19.32
N VAL A 23 0.24 -1.56 18.20
CA VAL A 23 -0.89 -0.62 18.16
C VAL A 23 -2.20 -1.33 18.38
N SER A 24 -2.38 -2.49 17.77
CA SER A 24 -3.58 -3.30 17.97
C SER A 24 -3.73 -3.73 19.43
N HIS A 25 -2.63 -3.84 20.19
CA HIS A 25 -2.66 -4.18 21.61
C HIS A 25 -2.81 -2.96 22.54
N GLY A 26 -2.45 -1.75 22.10
CA GLY A 26 -2.38 -0.56 22.98
C GLY A 26 -3.37 0.58 22.66
N MET A 27 -3.96 0.61 21.47
CA MET A 27 -4.83 1.71 21.02
C MET A 27 -6.10 1.17 20.36
N SER A 28 -7.26 1.74 20.69
CA SER A 28 -8.59 1.36 20.17
C SER A 28 -8.84 1.71 18.69
N LYS A 29 -7.79 1.74 17.85
CA LYS A 29 -7.92 2.09 16.43
C LYS A 29 -7.78 0.84 15.57
N THR A 30 -8.84 0.50 14.85
CA THR A 30 -8.91 -0.68 13.98
C THR A 30 -8.54 -0.32 12.54
N MET A 31 -7.95 -1.28 11.85
CA MET A 31 -7.72 -1.21 10.42
C MET A 31 -9.05 -1.21 9.66
N PRO A 32 -9.15 -0.49 8.53
CA PRO A 32 -10.30 -0.56 7.65
C PRO A 32 -10.43 -1.97 7.05
N SER A 33 -11.65 -2.52 7.02
CA SER A 33 -11.91 -3.92 6.62
C SER A 33 -11.73 -4.21 5.13
N ASN A 34 -11.61 -3.17 4.31
CA ASN A 34 -11.43 -3.24 2.86
C ASN A 34 -9.95 -3.21 2.43
N VAL A 35 -9.02 -3.24 3.39
CA VAL A 35 -7.58 -3.33 3.14
C VAL A 35 -7.11 -4.76 3.36
N HIS A 36 -6.62 -5.38 2.28
CA HIS A 36 -6.01 -6.71 2.30
C HIS A 36 -4.50 -6.59 2.40
N MET A 37 -3.93 -7.16 3.46
CA MET A 37 -2.53 -6.99 3.79
C MET A 37 -1.68 -8.21 3.42
N ILE A 38 -0.60 -7.99 2.67
CA ILE A 38 0.40 -8.97 2.30
C ILE A 38 1.70 -8.67 3.04
N HIS A 39 2.09 -9.61 3.91
CA HIS A 39 3.35 -9.54 4.63
C HIS A 39 4.51 -9.94 3.73
N VAL A 40 5.58 -9.15 3.74
CA VAL A 40 6.87 -9.48 3.13
C VAL A 40 8.00 -9.35 4.15
N PRO A 41 9.10 -10.12 4.03
CA PRO A 41 10.26 -9.94 4.92
C PRO A 41 10.84 -8.52 4.84
N CYS A 42 10.89 -7.96 3.64
CA CYS A 42 11.39 -6.62 3.36
C CYS A 42 10.70 -6.05 2.11
N THR A 43 10.43 -4.74 2.10
CA THR A 43 9.89 -4.05 0.91
C THR A 43 10.82 -4.16 -0.31
N GLY A 44 12.12 -4.37 -0.09
CA GLY A 44 13.09 -4.62 -1.15
C GLY A 44 12.86 -5.91 -1.95
N ARG A 45 12.02 -6.85 -1.47
CA ARG A 45 11.63 -8.06 -2.20
C ARG A 45 10.44 -7.86 -3.15
N ILE A 46 9.75 -6.72 -3.03
CA ILE A 46 8.58 -6.42 -3.86
C ILE A 46 9.05 -6.02 -5.25
N GLU A 47 8.85 -6.86 -6.25
CA GLU A 47 9.03 -6.52 -7.66
C GLU A 47 7.78 -5.83 -8.27
N THR A 48 7.94 -5.16 -9.41
CA THR A 48 6.87 -4.45 -10.13
C THR A 48 5.67 -5.33 -10.46
N LEU A 49 5.89 -6.60 -10.81
CA LEU A 49 4.82 -7.57 -11.06
C LEU A 49 3.88 -7.76 -9.86
N HIS A 50 4.42 -7.77 -8.64
CA HIS A 50 3.59 -7.87 -7.42
C HIS A 50 2.71 -6.64 -7.23
N LEU A 51 3.15 -5.48 -7.72
CA LEU A 51 2.40 -4.22 -7.61
C LEU A 51 1.35 -4.08 -8.71
N LEU A 52 1.58 -4.66 -9.89
CA LEU A 52 0.65 -4.65 -11.01
C LEU A 52 -0.45 -5.71 -10.87
N LYS A 53 -0.14 -6.89 -10.32
CA LYS A 53 -1.08 -8.00 -10.21
C LYS A 53 -2.39 -7.64 -9.47
N PRO A 54 -2.37 -6.89 -8.36
CA PRO A 54 -3.59 -6.38 -7.74
C PRO A 54 -4.50 -5.58 -8.68
N PHE A 55 -3.93 -4.71 -9.52
CA PHE A 55 -4.73 -3.90 -10.45
C PHE A 55 -5.38 -4.79 -11.52
N GLU A 56 -4.65 -5.79 -12.02
CA GLU A 56 -5.19 -6.81 -12.94
C GLU A 56 -6.37 -7.58 -12.32
N GLU A 57 -6.32 -7.84 -11.01
CA GLU A 57 -7.38 -8.52 -10.24
C GLU A 57 -8.51 -7.57 -9.78
N GLY A 58 -8.49 -6.29 -10.20
CA GLY A 58 -9.52 -5.32 -9.90
C GLY A 58 -9.39 -4.60 -8.57
N ALA A 59 -8.17 -4.45 -8.05
CA ALA A 59 -7.89 -3.55 -6.93
C ALA A 59 -8.04 -2.08 -7.35
N ASP A 60 -8.69 -1.28 -6.50
CA ASP A 60 -8.86 0.16 -6.72
C ASP A 60 -7.64 0.97 -6.27
N GLY A 61 -6.80 0.39 -5.42
CA GLY A 61 -5.55 0.99 -4.99
C GLY A 61 -4.58 0.00 -4.35
N VAL A 62 -3.29 0.35 -4.40
CA VAL A 62 -2.19 -0.45 -3.86
C VAL A 62 -1.28 0.46 -3.04
N TYR A 63 -0.80 0.00 -1.89
CA TYR A 63 0.26 0.74 -1.20
C TYR A 63 1.33 -0.16 -0.62
N VAL A 64 2.53 0.41 -0.45
CA VAL A 64 3.68 -0.26 0.15
C VAL A 64 4.07 0.46 1.43
N ALA A 65 4.01 -0.23 2.56
CA ALA A 65 4.42 0.24 3.87
C ALA A 65 5.79 -0.37 4.23
N GLY A 66 6.80 0.47 4.47
CA GLY A 66 8.14 0.00 4.83
C GLY A 66 8.85 0.89 5.84
N CYS A 67 10.02 0.43 6.29
CA CYS A 67 10.88 1.22 7.19
C CYS A 67 11.24 2.57 6.57
N GLN A 68 11.46 3.57 7.41
CA GLN A 68 12.14 4.79 6.97
C GLN A 68 13.54 4.49 6.41
N HIS A 69 14.01 5.39 5.55
CA HIS A 69 15.29 5.25 4.86
C HIS A 69 16.47 5.09 5.82
N ASP A 70 16.47 5.86 6.90
CA ASP A 70 17.49 5.89 7.95
C ASP A 70 17.52 4.64 8.85
N SER A 71 16.39 3.96 8.96
CA SER A 71 16.17 2.78 9.82
C SER A 71 16.00 1.48 9.04
N CYS A 72 16.34 1.49 7.74
CA CYS A 72 16.20 0.31 6.90
C CYS A 72 17.28 -0.72 7.22
N GLN A 73 16.89 -1.80 7.91
CA GLN A 73 17.78 -2.91 8.30
C GLN A 73 18.52 -3.57 7.13
N TYR A 74 17.92 -3.57 5.93
CA TYR A 74 18.48 -4.20 4.73
C TYR A 74 19.07 -3.20 3.73
N ILE A 75 19.31 -1.95 4.16
CA ILE A 75 19.96 -0.85 3.42
C ILE A 75 19.37 -0.65 2.01
N GLY A 76 18.41 0.28 1.91
CA GLY A 76 17.84 0.69 0.62
C GLY A 76 16.69 -0.18 0.11
N GLY A 77 16.13 -1.08 0.95
CA GLY A 77 14.94 -1.85 0.59
C GLY A 77 13.73 -0.96 0.26
N ILE A 78 13.50 0.09 1.07
CA ILE A 78 12.45 1.08 0.82
C ILE A 78 12.74 1.91 -0.45
N ALA A 79 13.98 2.36 -0.64
CA ALA A 79 14.38 3.09 -1.85
C ALA A 79 14.18 2.26 -3.14
N LYS A 80 14.40 0.95 -3.09
CA LYS A 80 14.08 0.04 -4.21
C LYS A 80 12.58 -0.01 -4.45
N ALA A 81 11.76 -0.11 -3.40
CA ALA A 81 10.31 -0.11 -3.51
C ALA A 81 9.79 1.21 -4.11
N GLU A 82 10.33 2.37 -3.72
CA GLU A 82 9.98 3.68 -4.29
C GLU A 82 10.27 3.76 -5.78
N LYS A 83 11.46 3.31 -6.21
CA LYS A 83 11.82 3.24 -7.63
C LYS A 83 10.85 2.35 -8.42
N ARG A 84 10.46 1.21 -7.87
CA ARG A 84 9.51 0.28 -8.50
C ARG A 84 8.10 0.83 -8.53
N VAL A 85 7.64 1.49 -7.47
CA VAL A 85 6.35 2.19 -7.47
C VAL A 85 6.35 3.31 -8.50
N LEU A 86 7.43 4.07 -8.63
CA LEU A 86 7.53 5.09 -9.68
C LEU A 86 7.47 4.48 -11.09
N GLN A 87 8.08 3.32 -11.32
CA GLN A 87 7.94 2.59 -12.58
C GLN A 87 6.49 2.16 -12.82
N VAL A 88 5.82 1.62 -11.80
CA VAL A 88 4.42 1.19 -11.88
C VAL A 88 3.49 2.38 -12.12
N LYS A 89 3.71 3.53 -11.48
CA LYS A 89 2.96 4.77 -11.74
C LYS A 89 2.97 5.15 -13.22
N LYS A 90 4.13 5.07 -13.87
CA LYS A 90 4.26 5.34 -15.32
C LYS A 90 3.48 4.33 -16.17
N ILE A 91 3.50 3.06 -15.78
CA ILE A 91 2.74 2.01 -16.48
C ILE A 91 1.23 2.25 -16.31
N LEU A 92 0.77 2.58 -15.10
CA LEU A 92 -0.65 2.89 -14.83
C LEU A 92 -1.12 4.10 -15.65
N GLU A 93 -0.32 5.16 -15.72
CA GLU A 93 -0.61 6.34 -16.53
C GLU A 93 -0.78 5.98 -18.01
N GLN A 94 0.09 5.12 -18.56
CA GLN A 94 -0.04 4.61 -19.93
C GLN A 94 -1.31 3.78 -20.16
N LEU A 95 -1.80 3.11 -19.11
CA LEU A 95 -3.05 2.33 -19.14
C LEU A 95 -4.30 3.19 -18.84
N GLY A 96 -4.15 4.51 -18.69
CA GLY A 96 -5.26 5.41 -18.34
C GLY A 96 -5.74 5.29 -16.89
N ILE A 97 -4.95 4.68 -16.02
CA ILE A 97 -5.23 4.53 -14.59
C ILE A 97 -4.49 5.63 -13.83
N ASP A 98 -5.19 6.32 -12.94
CA ASP A 98 -4.59 7.39 -12.15
C ASP A 98 -3.40 6.85 -11.30
N PRO A 99 -2.18 7.38 -11.47
CA PRO A 99 -1.00 6.92 -10.75
C PRO A 99 -1.07 7.18 -9.24
N GLY A 100 -1.97 8.06 -8.78
CA GLY A 100 -2.28 8.26 -7.38
C GLY A 100 -2.93 7.04 -6.71
N ARG A 101 -3.34 6.02 -7.48
CA ARG A 101 -3.83 4.75 -6.96
C ARG A 101 -2.75 3.83 -6.42
N ILE A 102 -1.46 4.18 -6.57
CA ILE A 102 -0.35 3.48 -5.93
C ILE A 102 0.53 4.44 -5.12
N GLU A 103 0.95 4.05 -3.91
CA GLU A 103 1.85 4.89 -3.10
C GLU A 103 2.81 4.09 -2.21
N VAL A 104 3.94 4.71 -1.85
CA VAL A 104 4.84 4.19 -0.81
C VAL A 104 4.73 5.04 0.43
N PHE A 105 4.57 4.38 1.58
CA PHE A 105 4.59 5.00 2.88
C PHE A 105 5.78 4.48 3.69
N SER A 106 6.59 5.42 4.16
CA SER A 106 7.71 5.15 5.05
C SER A 106 7.28 5.39 6.50
N LEU A 107 7.49 4.39 7.36
CA LEU A 107 7.16 4.46 8.78
C LEU A 107 8.34 4.02 9.65
N SER A 108 8.47 4.70 10.79
CA SER A 108 9.40 4.31 11.85
C SER A 108 8.83 3.14 12.64
N ALA A 109 9.68 2.20 13.07
CA ALA A 109 9.26 1.07 13.90
C ALA A 109 8.70 1.50 15.28
N ALA A 110 8.98 2.74 15.71
CA ALA A 110 8.44 3.31 16.93
C ALA A 110 7.02 3.90 16.76
N LEU A 111 6.58 4.17 15.52
CA LEU A 111 5.34 4.87 15.21
C LEU A 111 4.27 3.91 14.70
N GLY A 112 3.91 2.94 15.52
CA GLY A 112 2.90 1.96 15.12
C GLY A 112 1.57 2.62 14.72
N TYR A 113 1.14 3.69 15.38
CA TYR A 113 -0.19 4.30 15.16
C TYR A 113 -0.34 4.82 13.72
N ARG A 114 0.77 5.27 13.13
CA ARG A 114 0.85 5.71 11.72
C ARG A 114 0.47 4.59 10.75
N PHE A 115 0.68 3.32 11.11
CA PHE A 115 0.32 2.20 10.25
C PHE A 115 -1.19 2.17 9.96
N VAL A 116 -2.01 2.40 10.99
CA VAL A 116 -3.47 2.45 10.86
C VAL A 116 -3.90 3.73 10.15
N ASP A 117 -3.25 4.86 10.44
CA ASP A 117 -3.53 6.14 9.76
C ASP A 117 -3.32 6.05 8.25
N ILE A 118 -2.24 5.42 7.80
CA ILE A 118 -1.92 5.24 6.38
C ILE A 118 -3.00 4.43 5.67
N ALA A 119 -3.53 3.38 6.32
CA ALA A 119 -4.59 2.56 5.73
C ALA A 119 -5.88 3.37 5.52
N TRP A 120 -6.23 4.24 6.49
CA TRP A 120 -7.35 5.16 6.36
C TRP A 120 -7.09 6.25 5.32
N GLU A 121 -5.90 6.85 5.31
CA GLU A 121 -5.49 7.86 4.34
C GLU A 121 -5.62 7.33 2.91
N MET A 122 -5.11 6.12 2.65
CA MET A 122 -5.24 5.47 1.37
C MET A 122 -6.71 5.14 1.04
N THR A 123 -7.47 4.66 2.02
CA THR A 123 -8.91 4.36 1.83
C THR A 123 -9.71 5.60 1.42
N GLU A 124 -9.52 6.72 2.11
CA GLU A 124 -10.20 7.98 1.76
C GLU A 124 -9.74 8.52 0.41
N LYS A 125 -8.44 8.43 0.11
CA LYS A 125 -7.89 8.85 -1.18
C LYS A 125 -8.56 8.10 -2.32
N ILE A 126 -8.60 6.76 -2.26
CA ILE A 126 -9.21 5.94 -3.30
C ILE A 126 -10.73 6.11 -3.35
N ARG A 127 -11.41 6.26 -2.20
CA ARG A 127 -12.85 6.53 -2.17
C ARG A 127 -13.19 7.81 -2.93
N ARG A 128 -12.40 8.88 -2.76
CA ARG A 128 -12.59 10.16 -3.49
C ARG A 128 -12.33 10.04 -4.99
N MET A 129 -11.42 9.15 -5.39
CA MET A 129 -11.13 8.86 -6.80
C MET A 129 -12.20 8.00 -7.48
N GLY A 130 -13.03 7.30 -6.70
CA GLY A 130 -14.02 6.36 -7.22
C GLY A 130 -13.42 5.04 -7.73
N PRO A 131 -14.24 4.15 -8.28
CA PRO A 131 -13.80 2.84 -8.76
C PRO A 131 -12.76 2.96 -9.88
N ALA A 132 -11.76 2.10 -9.87
CA ALA A 132 -10.82 2.01 -10.99
C ALA A 132 -11.55 1.40 -12.19
N SER A 133 -11.82 2.20 -13.22
CA SER A 133 -12.42 1.73 -14.47
C SER A 133 -11.39 0.96 -15.30
N MET A 134 -10.95 -0.20 -14.83
CA MET A 134 -10.28 -1.17 -15.68
C MET A 134 -11.35 -2.06 -16.31
N SER A 135 -11.87 -1.65 -17.45
CA SER A 135 -12.48 -2.60 -18.38
C SER A 135 -11.35 -3.43 -18.98
N VAL A 136 -10.93 -4.48 -18.26
CA VAL A 136 -10.16 -5.56 -18.88
C VAL A 136 -11.15 -6.23 -19.84
N ASN A 137 -11.12 -5.81 -21.11
CA ASN A 137 -11.83 -6.52 -22.15
C ASN A 137 -11.18 -7.92 -22.27
N PRO A 138 -11.97 -9.00 -22.16
CA PRO A 138 -11.46 -10.37 -22.21
C PRO A 138 -10.85 -10.72 -23.58
#